data_AF-A0A151ECE2-F1
#
_entry.id   AF-A0A151ECE2-F1
#
_cell.length_a   1.000
_cell.length_b   1.000
_cell.length_c   1.000
_cell.angle_alpha   90.00
_cell.angle_beta   90.00
_cell.angle_gamma   90.00
#
_symmetry.space_group_name_H-M   'P 1'
#
loop_
_entity.id
_entity.type
_entity.pdbx_description
1 polymer ?
#
loop_
_entity_poly.entity_id
_entity_poly.type
_entity_poly.pdbx_seq_one_letter_code
_entity_poly.pdbx_strand_id
1 'polypeptide(L)'
;MKNFRFFFFLIFFCSLLFFSGCEENHPPVIVSVKITPENPSSYDGLLCEISVTDEDGNLSSVEFEWFVNNDSVIRKPRRSISGSSYADNDFLPFSYTNPLDIVRCDVTVHDDEQEKVIASASVEILPYRIHGLNFSPYIDGQDPNYGIPIDENQIRERMTIIAPYTNWIRTFGCSNGLEVSGRIAHELGLKAAIGAWLSKDFQANQKEIDNLIKVGKAGEADLLIVGSEVLHRNDMSEYELIDYINQVKAAVPKIKVTTADVYYDLVAHPEVIKACNVLMVNYYPYWEGNHINRAIGNLHARHQEVIANSKGKKIIVSETGWPSAGDTIRNAVPSLENACYHFLNFVSWARAEGFEYFYFEAFDEQWKDQYEGPQGAHWGVWDKYGQMKTCMLDVFKGLTTEDNWTCKEKPGGPGKPEIKFTYVPPYNSYENLRGRVLHVWPDEYRVAVYIYVYGGWWNKPYWNKPLTAIDCDGNWVCDITTGGIDPRATRINAYLVSANYNPPILSGDSLPQELEQIAVAWVKVQRNPE
;
A
#
# COMPACT_ATOMS: atom_id res chain seq x y z
N MET A 1 34.65 -110.37 -44.55
CA MET A 1 33.48 -110.94 -43.83
C MET A 1 32.54 -109.80 -43.50
N LYS A 2 31.44 -109.66 -44.26
CA LYS A 2 30.02 -109.74 -43.84
C LYS A 2 29.57 -108.54 -42.96
N ASN A 3 28.46 -107.83 -43.17
CA ASN A 3 27.34 -107.87 -44.12
C ASN A 3 26.43 -106.63 -43.88
N PHE A 4 25.82 -106.11 -44.95
CA PHE A 4 24.45 -105.55 -45.15
C PHE A 4 23.77 -104.62 -44.10
N ARG A 5 23.36 -103.36 -44.44
CA ARG A 5 22.10 -102.87 -45.10
C ARG A 5 20.87 -102.94 -44.14
N PHE A 6 20.05 -101.91 -43.85
CA PHE A 6 19.22 -101.04 -44.72
C PHE A 6 18.56 -99.85 -43.94
N PHE A 7 18.10 -98.84 -44.69
CA PHE A 7 17.35 -97.60 -44.37
C PHE A 7 16.05 -97.73 -43.55
N PHE A 8 15.62 -96.64 -42.88
CA PHE A 8 14.27 -96.04 -43.05
C PHE A 8 14.18 -94.56 -42.61
N PHE A 9 13.31 -93.82 -43.30
CA PHE A 9 13.02 -92.37 -43.30
C PHE A 9 12.50 -91.79 -41.96
N LEU A 10 12.81 -90.51 -41.69
CA LEU A 10 11.84 -89.60 -41.06
C LEU A 10 11.97 -88.17 -41.62
N ILE A 11 10.85 -87.67 -42.11
CA ILE A 11 10.61 -86.38 -42.76
C ILE A 11 10.52 -85.29 -41.68
N PHE A 12 11.30 -84.23 -41.81
CA PHE A 12 11.12 -83.00 -41.01
C PHE A 12 10.03 -82.14 -41.66
N PHE A 13 8.90 -82.02 -40.96
CA PHE A 13 7.84 -81.07 -41.31
C PHE A 13 8.20 -79.68 -40.79
N CYS A 14 8.22 -78.72 -41.70
CA CYS A 14 8.28 -77.30 -41.45
C CYS A 14 7.04 -76.87 -40.63
N SER A 15 7.25 -76.14 -39.54
CA SER A 15 6.23 -75.29 -38.94
C SER A 15 6.76 -73.86 -38.90
N LEU A 16 6.11 -73.01 -39.69
CA LEU A 16 6.25 -71.57 -39.66
C LEU A 16 5.92 -71.08 -38.24
N LEU A 17 6.93 -70.56 -37.53
CA LEU A 17 6.71 -69.59 -36.48
C LEU A 17 6.91 -68.22 -37.11
N PHE A 18 5.80 -67.48 -37.15
CA PHE A 18 5.78 -66.06 -37.46
C PHE A 18 6.83 -65.35 -36.60
N PHE A 19 7.87 -64.80 -37.25
CA PHE A 19 8.54 -63.63 -36.70
C PHE A 19 7.50 -62.51 -36.76
N SER A 20 6.74 -62.33 -35.68
CA SER A 20 6.23 -61.01 -35.33
C SER A 20 7.48 -60.13 -35.26
N GLY A 21 7.54 -59.07 -36.08
CA GLY A 21 8.62 -58.12 -35.99
C GLY A 21 8.73 -57.65 -34.54
N CYS A 22 9.95 -57.59 -34.00
CA CYS A 22 10.21 -56.59 -32.98
C CYS A 22 9.99 -55.25 -33.70
N GLU A 23 8.85 -54.61 -33.46
CA GLU A 23 8.75 -53.18 -33.73
C GLU A 23 9.91 -52.53 -32.95
N GLU A 24 10.65 -51.66 -33.64
CA GLU A 24 11.76 -50.93 -33.05
C GLU A 24 11.17 -49.96 -32.03
N ASN A 25 11.50 -50.13 -30.74
CA ASN A 25 10.99 -49.27 -29.68
C ASN A 25 11.48 -47.83 -29.90
N HIS A 26 10.57 -46.87 -29.86
CA HIS A 26 10.90 -45.46 -29.97
C HIS A 26 10.45 -44.72 -28.71
N PRO A 27 11.37 -44.09 -27.96
CA PRO A 27 10.99 -43.39 -26.73
C PRO A 27 9.95 -42.31 -26.98
N PRO A 28 9.06 -42.05 -26.01
CA PRO A 28 8.10 -40.96 -26.11
C PRO A 28 8.80 -39.62 -26.27
N VAL A 29 8.21 -38.72 -27.06
CA VAL A 29 8.72 -37.37 -27.33
C VAL A 29 7.72 -36.33 -26.82
N ILE A 30 8.12 -35.56 -25.81
CA ILE A 30 7.32 -34.41 -25.35
C ILE A 30 7.46 -33.30 -26.39
N VAL A 31 6.36 -33.02 -27.09
CA VAL A 31 6.25 -31.97 -28.11
C VAL A 31 6.21 -30.59 -27.45
N SER A 32 5.48 -30.46 -26.33
CA SER A 32 5.41 -29.19 -25.60
C SER A 32 5.04 -29.40 -24.13
N VAL A 33 5.60 -28.56 -23.26
CA VAL A 33 5.15 -28.33 -21.88
C VAL A 33 5.09 -26.82 -21.66
N LYS A 34 3.97 -26.32 -21.12
CA LYS A 34 3.78 -24.88 -20.87
C LYS A 34 2.97 -24.65 -19.61
N ILE A 35 3.24 -23.55 -18.92
CA ILE A 35 2.39 -23.05 -17.83
C ILE A 35 1.64 -21.83 -18.33
N THR A 36 0.33 -21.78 -18.06
CA THR A 36 -0.52 -20.62 -18.34
C THR A 36 -1.20 -20.11 -17.08
N PRO A 37 -1.31 -18.77 -16.90
CA PRO A 37 -0.76 -17.72 -17.77
C PRO A 37 0.78 -17.61 -17.70
N GLU A 38 1.41 -17.06 -18.74
CA GLU A 38 2.88 -16.87 -18.81
C GLU A 38 3.39 -15.79 -17.84
N ASN A 39 2.52 -14.83 -17.49
CA ASN A 39 2.81 -13.73 -16.57
C ASN A 39 1.78 -13.74 -15.43
N PRO A 40 1.79 -14.75 -14.56
CA PRO A 40 0.78 -14.93 -13.52
C PRO A 40 0.89 -13.88 -12.43
N SER A 41 -0.24 -13.36 -11.98
CA SER A 41 -0.36 -12.64 -10.71
C SER A 41 -0.51 -13.61 -9.54
N SER A 42 -0.46 -13.10 -8.31
CA SER A 42 -0.68 -13.92 -7.10
C SER A 42 -2.11 -14.44 -6.92
N TYR A 43 -3.04 -14.14 -7.84
CA TYR A 43 -4.39 -14.70 -7.88
C TYR A 43 -4.63 -15.72 -8.99
N ASP A 44 -3.68 -15.85 -9.90
CA ASP A 44 -3.83 -16.77 -11.01
C ASP A 44 -3.50 -18.17 -10.54
N GLY A 45 -4.46 -19.08 -10.69
CA GLY A 45 -4.14 -20.50 -10.67
C GLY A 45 -3.36 -20.86 -11.93
N LEU A 46 -2.39 -21.76 -11.79
CA LEU A 46 -1.50 -22.13 -12.88
C LEU A 46 -1.94 -23.45 -13.50
N LEU A 47 -2.05 -23.46 -14.82
CA LEU A 47 -2.32 -24.67 -15.59
C LEU A 47 -1.04 -25.10 -16.30
N CYS A 48 -0.57 -26.32 -16.03
CA CYS A 48 0.55 -26.94 -16.74
C CYS A 48 -0.02 -27.87 -17.82
N GLU A 49 0.18 -27.53 -19.09
CA GLU A 49 -0.33 -28.29 -20.22
C GLU A 49 0.81 -29.02 -20.95
N ILE A 50 0.53 -30.24 -21.40
CA ILE A 50 1.48 -31.08 -22.13
C ILE A 50 0.93 -31.54 -23.46
N SER A 51 1.84 -31.86 -24.38
CA SER A 51 1.54 -32.68 -25.55
C SER A 51 2.72 -33.60 -25.81
N VAL A 52 2.44 -34.89 -25.97
CA VAL A 52 3.43 -35.95 -26.18
C VAL A 52 3.03 -36.80 -27.38
N THR A 53 4.02 -37.27 -28.12
CA THR A 53 3.89 -38.21 -29.24
C THR A 53 4.84 -39.37 -29.06
N ASP A 54 4.53 -40.49 -29.68
CA ASP A 54 5.22 -41.75 -29.49
C ASP A 54 5.05 -42.57 -30.79
N GLU A 55 6.15 -42.95 -31.43
CA GLU A 55 6.14 -43.37 -32.84
C GLU A 55 5.57 -44.79 -33.04
N ASP A 56 5.83 -45.69 -32.10
CA ASP A 56 5.33 -47.06 -32.00
C ASP A 56 3.99 -47.15 -31.23
N GLY A 57 3.62 -46.09 -30.50
CA GLY A 57 2.27 -45.89 -29.99
C GLY A 57 1.97 -46.60 -28.67
N ASN A 58 3.00 -46.80 -27.85
CA ASN A 58 3.00 -47.59 -26.64
C ASN A 58 3.12 -46.76 -25.34
N LEU A 59 2.73 -45.47 -25.37
CA LEU A 59 2.59 -44.63 -24.17
C LEU A 59 1.89 -45.40 -23.02
N SER A 60 2.40 -45.30 -21.80
CA SER A 60 1.87 -46.05 -20.64
C SER A 60 1.43 -45.18 -19.48
N SER A 61 2.16 -44.10 -19.17
CA SER A 61 1.82 -43.27 -18.02
C SER A 61 2.37 -41.85 -18.07
N VAL A 62 1.69 -40.95 -17.36
CA VAL A 62 2.10 -39.56 -17.14
C VAL A 62 2.03 -39.21 -15.65
N GLU A 63 2.98 -38.41 -15.18
CA GLU A 63 3.06 -37.89 -13.82
C GLU A 63 3.40 -36.40 -13.84
N PHE A 64 2.73 -35.63 -12.99
CA PHE A 64 2.96 -34.19 -12.81
C PHE A 64 3.48 -33.95 -11.39
N GLU A 65 4.52 -33.13 -11.28
CA GLU A 65 5.06 -32.66 -10.02
C GLU A 65 5.30 -31.15 -10.07
N TRP A 66 4.75 -30.44 -9.09
CA TRP A 66 4.87 -28.99 -8.95
C TRP A 66 5.91 -28.65 -7.88
N PHE A 67 6.74 -27.67 -8.20
CA PHE A 67 7.74 -27.11 -7.32
C PHE A 67 7.53 -25.61 -7.17
N VAL A 68 7.69 -25.10 -5.94
CA VAL A 68 7.73 -23.67 -5.64
C VAL A 68 9.08 -23.40 -4.99
N ASN A 69 9.90 -22.53 -5.61
CA ASN A 69 11.26 -22.24 -5.15
C ASN A 69 12.14 -23.50 -4.94
N ASN A 70 11.95 -24.51 -5.80
CA ASN A 70 12.57 -25.84 -5.77
C ASN A 70 12.04 -26.81 -4.70
N ASP A 71 11.10 -26.41 -3.85
CA ASP A 71 10.43 -27.33 -2.93
C ASP A 71 9.23 -27.98 -3.62
N SER A 72 9.13 -29.32 -3.58
CA SER A 72 7.98 -30.05 -4.13
C SER A 72 6.74 -29.77 -3.28
N VAL A 73 5.69 -29.22 -3.89
CA VAL A 73 4.45 -28.81 -3.20
C VAL A 73 3.27 -29.72 -3.52
N ILE A 74 3.20 -30.25 -4.73
CA ILE A 74 2.15 -31.17 -5.18
C ILE A 74 2.76 -32.19 -6.11
N ARG A 75 2.64 -33.47 -5.75
CA ARG A 75 2.93 -34.60 -6.63
C ARG A 75 1.66 -35.37 -6.90
N LYS A 76 1.23 -35.43 -8.16
CA LYS A 76 0.02 -36.16 -8.54
C LYS A 76 0.31 -37.65 -8.71
N PRO A 77 -0.63 -38.53 -8.39
CA PRO A 77 -0.51 -39.94 -8.72
C PRO A 77 -0.30 -40.12 -10.22
N ARG A 78 0.58 -41.07 -10.57
CA ARG A 78 0.80 -41.49 -11.95
C ARG A 78 -0.53 -41.91 -12.59
N ARG A 79 -0.85 -41.33 -13.76
CA ARG A 79 -2.05 -41.63 -14.55
C ARG A 79 -1.69 -42.56 -15.70
N SER A 80 -2.51 -43.58 -15.96
CA SER A 80 -2.33 -44.46 -17.12
C SER A 80 -2.83 -43.79 -18.39
N ILE A 81 -2.03 -43.89 -19.46
CA ILE A 81 -2.32 -43.36 -20.79
C ILE A 81 -2.01 -44.43 -21.85
N SER A 82 -2.35 -44.20 -23.11
CA SER A 82 -2.17 -45.17 -24.20
C SER A 82 -2.22 -44.49 -25.58
N GLY A 83 -1.55 -45.08 -26.58
CA GLY A 83 -1.59 -44.65 -27.98
C GLY A 83 -0.37 -43.82 -28.39
N SER A 84 -0.36 -43.32 -29.63
CA SER A 84 0.77 -42.60 -30.23
C SER A 84 0.79 -41.09 -30.00
N SER A 85 -0.25 -40.55 -29.36
CA SER A 85 -0.28 -39.14 -28.96
C SER A 85 -1.19 -38.94 -27.76
N TYR A 86 -0.81 -38.01 -26.89
CA TYR A 86 -1.57 -37.68 -25.69
C TYR A 86 -1.39 -36.21 -25.32
N ALA A 87 -2.46 -35.60 -24.81
CA ALA A 87 -2.45 -34.24 -24.29
C ALA A 87 -3.26 -34.19 -22.99
N ASP A 88 -2.74 -33.46 -22.01
CA ASP A 88 -3.27 -33.44 -20.64
C ASP A 88 -2.78 -32.19 -19.93
N ASN A 89 -3.32 -31.94 -18.76
CA ASN A 89 -2.92 -30.84 -17.91
C ASN A 89 -3.01 -31.19 -16.42
N ASP A 90 -2.39 -30.34 -15.61
CA ASP A 90 -2.61 -30.29 -14.17
C ASP A 90 -2.72 -28.83 -13.70
N PHE A 91 -3.35 -28.62 -12.55
CA PHE A 91 -3.64 -27.29 -12.02
C PHE A 91 -3.06 -27.09 -10.62
N LEU A 92 -2.31 -26.00 -10.44
CA LEU A 92 -1.82 -25.51 -9.16
C LEU A 92 -2.65 -24.29 -8.71
N PRO A 93 -3.41 -24.39 -7.60
CA PRO A 93 -4.15 -23.25 -7.05
C PRO A 93 -3.20 -22.14 -6.58
N PHE A 94 -3.60 -20.87 -6.76
CA PHE A 94 -2.81 -19.70 -6.34
C PHE A 94 -2.46 -19.68 -4.84
N SER A 95 -3.21 -20.41 -4.00
CA SER A 95 -2.95 -20.53 -2.56
C SER A 95 -1.61 -21.17 -2.20
N TYR A 96 -0.93 -21.79 -3.17
CA TYR A 96 0.39 -22.39 -3.01
C TYR A 96 1.54 -21.42 -3.30
N THR A 97 1.25 -20.22 -3.77
CA THR A 97 2.24 -19.30 -4.33
C THR A 97 2.18 -17.91 -3.70
N ASN A 98 3.31 -17.23 -3.67
CA ASN A 98 3.50 -15.85 -3.26
C ASN A 98 4.19 -15.05 -4.37
N PRO A 99 4.14 -13.71 -4.33
CA PRO A 99 4.92 -12.87 -5.24
C PRO A 99 6.41 -13.25 -5.26
N LEU A 100 6.99 -13.23 -6.47
CA LEU A 100 8.37 -13.61 -6.80
C LEU A 100 8.70 -15.11 -6.63
N ASP A 101 7.72 -15.95 -6.31
CA ASP A 101 7.95 -17.39 -6.33
C ASP A 101 8.23 -17.86 -7.76
N ILE A 102 9.26 -18.70 -7.91
CA ILE A 102 9.52 -19.43 -9.15
C ILE A 102 8.76 -20.75 -9.06
N VAL A 103 7.73 -20.89 -9.89
CA VAL A 103 6.93 -22.12 -9.99
C VAL A 103 7.43 -22.95 -11.17
N ARG A 104 7.70 -24.22 -10.92
CA ARG A 104 8.07 -25.20 -11.95
C ARG A 104 7.09 -26.36 -11.96
N CYS A 105 6.65 -26.77 -13.13
CA CYS A 105 5.92 -28.01 -13.36
C CYS A 105 6.83 -28.98 -14.09
N ASP A 106 7.14 -30.11 -13.47
CA ASP A 106 7.84 -31.23 -14.10
C ASP A 106 6.82 -32.28 -14.53
N VAL A 107 6.93 -32.73 -15.77
CA VAL A 107 6.10 -33.78 -16.33
C VAL A 107 6.98 -34.94 -16.75
N THR A 108 6.69 -36.12 -16.21
CA THR A 108 7.33 -37.37 -16.59
C THR A 108 6.36 -38.23 -17.39
N VAL A 109 6.75 -38.67 -18.58
CA VAL A 109 6.00 -39.61 -19.43
C VAL A 109 6.78 -40.91 -19.60
N HIS A 110 6.07 -42.03 -19.56
CA HIS A 110 6.61 -43.37 -19.79
C HIS A 110 5.90 -44.08 -20.95
N ASP A 111 6.62 -44.97 -21.63
CA ASP A 111 6.08 -46.02 -22.49
C ASP A 111 5.90 -47.34 -21.72
N ASP A 112 5.45 -48.40 -22.39
CA ASP A 112 5.23 -49.72 -21.79
C ASP A 112 6.53 -50.53 -21.56
N GLU A 113 7.62 -50.14 -22.22
CA GLU A 113 8.98 -50.64 -22.00
C GLU A 113 9.69 -49.96 -20.79
N GLN A 114 9.03 -49.00 -20.16
CA GLN A 114 9.50 -48.19 -19.01
C GLN A 114 10.61 -47.19 -19.34
N GLU A 115 10.85 -46.87 -20.61
CA GLU A 115 11.60 -45.68 -20.97
C GLU A 115 10.86 -44.44 -20.47
N LYS A 116 11.60 -43.36 -20.22
CA LYS A 116 11.02 -42.15 -19.64
C LYS A 116 11.59 -40.89 -20.26
N VAL A 117 10.72 -39.92 -20.45
CA VAL A 117 11.09 -38.55 -20.79
C VAL A 117 10.52 -37.58 -19.77
N ILE A 118 11.28 -36.52 -19.50
CA ILE A 118 10.91 -35.48 -18.55
C ILE A 118 11.03 -34.14 -19.28
N ALA A 119 10.01 -33.30 -19.14
CA ALA A 119 10.06 -31.91 -19.55
C ALA A 119 9.54 -31.03 -18.42
N SER A 120 10.02 -29.78 -18.40
CA SER A 120 9.65 -28.80 -17.38
C SER A 120 9.24 -27.49 -18.01
N ALA A 121 8.28 -26.80 -17.37
CA ALA A 121 7.99 -25.40 -17.63
C ALA A 121 8.09 -24.61 -16.32
N SER A 122 8.48 -23.34 -16.40
CA SER A 122 8.60 -22.46 -15.24
C SER A 122 8.03 -21.07 -15.52
N VAL A 123 7.44 -20.47 -14.48
CA VAL A 123 6.94 -19.09 -14.46
C VAL A 123 7.32 -18.44 -13.13
N GLU A 124 7.45 -17.11 -13.13
CA GLU A 124 7.61 -16.31 -11.92
C GLU A 124 6.27 -15.63 -11.60
N ILE A 125 5.85 -15.67 -10.33
CA ILE A 125 4.64 -14.97 -9.89
C ILE A 125 4.93 -13.47 -9.77
N LEU A 126 4.25 -12.67 -10.58
CA LEU A 126 4.45 -11.23 -10.59
C LEU A 126 3.72 -10.57 -9.41
N PRO A 127 4.41 -9.72 -8.61
CA PRO A 127 3.76 -8.90 -7.60
C PRO A 127 2.83 -7.87 -8.23
N TYR A 128 1.75 -7.53 -7.54
CA TYR A 128 1.04 -6.28 -7.77
C TYR A 128 1.98 -5.10 -7.46
N ARG A 129 2.26 -4.26 -8.46
CA ARG A 129 3.10 -3.07 -8.30
C ARG A 129 2.26 -1.88 -7.83
N ILE A 130 2.56 -1.35 -6.64
CA ILE A 130 1.93 -0.11 -6.15
C ILE A 130 2.38 1.10 -6.98
N HIS A 131 1.68 2.23 -6.86
CA HIS A 131 2.03 3.44 -7.62
C HIS A 131 3.46 3.89 -7.32
N GLY A 132 3.77 4.21 -6.06
CA GLY A 132 5.08 4.69 -5.65
C GLY A 132 5.41 4.41 -4.20
N LEU A 133 6.71 4.38 -3.89
CA LEU A 133 7.24 4.33 -2.52
C LEU A 133 8.09 5.57 -2.26
N ASN A 134 7.97 6.13 -1.06
CA ASN A 134 8.98 7.03 -0.53
C ASN A 134 10.23 6.20 -0.22
N PHE A 135 11.37 6.60 -0.79
CA PHE A 135 12.62 5.88 -0.75
C PHE A 135 13.73 6.76 -0.16
N SER A 136 14.29 6.28 0.94
CA SER A 136 15.51 6.77 1.56
C SER A 136 16.52 5.61 1.60
N PRO A 137 17.80 5.84 1.26
CA PRO A 137 18.78 4.76 1.19
C PRO A 137 19.50 4.49 2.52
N TYR A 138 19.19 5.23 3.60
CA TYR A 138 19.99 5.21 4.83
C TYR A 138 19.92 3.83 5.53
N ILE A 139 21.05 3.43 6.10
CA ILE A 139 21.19 2.22 6.93
C ILE A 139 21.56 2.61 8.36
N ASP A 140 21.51 1.65 9.30
CA ASP A 140 21.88 1.89 10.70
C ASP A 140 23.23 2.63 10.84
N GLY A 141 23.22 3.68 11.65
CA GLY A 141 24.38 4.54 11.88
C GLY A 141 24.56 5.69 10.87
N GLN A 142 23.71 5.78 9.85
CA GLN A 142 23.66 6.91 8.94
C GLN A 142 22.50 7.84 9.28
N ASP A 143 22.74 9.14 9.15
CA ASP A 143 21.76 10.19 9.39
C ASP A 143 21.95 11.30 8.35
N PRO A 144 20.89 11.66 7.58
CA PRO A 144 20.97 12.71 6.57
C PRO A 144 21.46 14.06 7.10
N ASN A 145 21.23 14.35 8.39
CA ASN A 145 21.54 15.65 8.99
C ASN A 145 23.06 15.89 9.16
N TYR A 146 23.88 14.85 9.05
CA TYR A 146 25.35 14.98 9.13
C TYR A 146 26.04 15.20 7.78
N GLY A 147 25.28 15.16 6.67
CA GLY A 147 25.82 15.47 5.34
C GLY A 147 26.86 14.47 4.82
N ILE A 148 26.90 13.27 5.37
CA ILE A 148 27.81 12.21 4.93
C ILE A 148 27.33 11.68 3.57
N PRO A 149 28.18 11.64 2.53
CA PRO A 149 27.79 11.11 1.24
C PRO A 149 27.41 9.62 1.30
N ILE A 150 26.31 9.27 0.62
CA ILE A 150 25.86 7.88 0.46
C ILE A 150 26.51 7.25 -0.77
N ASP A 151 26.98 6.01 -0.63
CA ASP A 151 27.59 5.25 -1.72
C ASP A 151 26.56 4.84 -2.78
N GLU A 152 26.93 4.92 -4.06
CA GLU A 152 26.04 4.56 -5.17
C GLU A 152 25.57 3.10 -5.08
N ASN A 153 26.46 2.16 -4.69
CA ASN A 153 26.08 0.75 -4.60
C ASN A 153 25.05 0.54 -3.51
N GLN A 154 25.15 1.25 -2.38
CA GLN A 154 24.14 1.19 -1.32
C GLN A 154 22.77 1.63 -1.85
N ILE A 155 22.71 2.73 -2.61
CA ILE A 155 21.45 3.21 -3.22
C ILE A 155 20.89 2.14 -4.15
N ARG A 156 21.73 1.55 -5.01
CA ARG A 156 21.34 0.51 -5.96
C ARG A 156 20.86 -0.77 -5.29
N GLU A 157 21.59 -1.26 -4.29
CA GLU A 157 21.23 -2.48 -3.55
C GLU A 157 19.88 -2.31 -2.85
N ARG A 158 19.67 -1.19 -2.15
CA ARG A 158 18.40 -0.91 -1.49
C ARG A 158 17.26 -0.73 -2.49
N MET A 159 17.50 -0.03 -3.61
CA MET A 159 16.46 0.18 -4.62
C MET A 159 16.08 -1.12 -5.36
N THR A 160 17.04 -2.03 -5.54
CA THR A 160 16.80 -3.35 -6.16
C THR A 160 15.79 -4.18 -5.35
N ILE A 161 15.81 -4.07 -4.02
CA ILE A 161 14.85 -4.77 -3.13
C ILE A 161 13.40 -4.35 -3.44
N ILE A 162 13.16 -3.06 -3.69
CA ILE A 162 11.80 -2.53 -3.88
C ILE A 162 11.36 -2.52 -5.34
N ALA A 163 12.28 -2.61 -6.30
CA ALA A 163 11.99 -2.46 -7.72
C ALA A 163 10.88 -3.39 -8.26
N PRO A 164 10.80 -4.67 -7.85
CA PRO A 164 9.71 -5.54 -8.29
C PRO A 164 8.33 -5.10 -7.81
N TYR A 165 8.24 -4.30 -6.74
CA TYR A 165 7.01 -4.04 -5.99
C TYR A 165 6.36 -2.67 -6.24
N THR A 166 7.06 -1.75 -6.90
CA THR A 166 6.59 -0.38 -7.12
C THR A 166 6.85 0.06 -8.55
N ASN A 167 6.06 1.00 -9.07
CA ASN A 167 6.31 1.63 -10.38
C ASN A 167 7.17 2.90 -10.26
N TRP A 168 7.13 3.57 -9.10
CA TRP A 168 7.85 4.81 -8.85
C TRP A 168 8.61 4.79 -7.52
N ILE A 169 9.67 5.60 -7.47
CA ILE A 169 10.29 6.06 -6.22
C ILE A 169 10.10 7.56 -6.05
N ARG A 170 10.06 8.00 -4.79
CA ARG A 170 10.21 9.40 -4.39
C ARG A 170 11.39 9.56 -3.46
N THR A 171 12.25 10.55 -3.71
CA THR A 171 13.33 10.94 -2.78
C THR A 171 13.04 12.30 -2.12
N PHE A 172 13.73 12.57 -1.01
CA PHE A 172 13.54 13.80 -0.21
C PHE A 172 14.61 14.86 -0.45
N GLY A 173 15.84 14.44 -0.75
CA GLY A 173 16.98 15.31 -1.03
C GLY A 173 17.70 14.91 -2.33
N CYS A 174 18.55 15.82 -2.82
CA CYS A 174 19.29 15.70 -4.07
C CYS A 174 20.76 16.15 -3.85
N SER A 175 21.31 15.82 -2.69
CA SER A 175 22.70 16.13 -2.33
C SER A 175 23.33 14.96 -1.59
N ASN A 176 24.65 15.00 -1.45
CA ASN A 176 25.43 14.05 -0.65
C ASN A 176 25.28 12.60 -1.16
N GLY A 177 25.42 12.40 -2.46
CA GLY A 177 25.35 11.09 -3.11
C GLY A 177 23.95 10.72 -3.59
N LEU A 178 22.90 11.42 -3.16
CA LEU A 178 21.52 11.15 -3.59
C LEU A 178 21.25 11.54 -5.06
N GLU A 179 22.11 12.34 -5.68
CA GLU A 179 21.98 12.83 -7.05
C GLU A 179 21.76 11.71 -8.09
N VAL A 180 22.32 10.52 -7.84
CA VAL A 180 22.26 9.38 -8.78
C VAL A 180 20.96 8.57 -8.68
N SER A 181 20.10 8.85 -7.69
CA SER A 181 18.91 8.03 -7.40
C SER A 181 17.97 7.90 -8.60
N GLY A 182 17.80 8.97 -9.36
CA GLY A 182 16.92 9.01 -10.53
C GLY A 182 17.40 8.11 -11.68
N ARG A 183 18.70 8.18 -12.00
CA ARG A 183 19.34 7.30 -13.00
C ARG A 183 19.23 5.83 -12.60
N ILE A 184 19.53 5.50 -11.34
CA ILE A 184 19.44 4.12 -10.82
C ILE A 184 18.01 3.60 -10.91
N ALA A 185 17.02 4.44 -10.58
CA ALA A 185 15.61 4.08 -10.71
C ALA A 185 15.26 3.72 -12.15
N HIS A 186 15.67 4.54 -13.12
CA HIS A 186 15.44 4.27 -14.55
C HIS A 186 16.12 2.97 -15.02
N GLU A 187 17.36 2.71 -14.60
CA GLU A 187 18.08 1.46 -14.90
C GLU A 187 17.37 0.22 -14.35
N LEU A 188 16.64 0.35 -13.23
CA LEU A 188 15.83 -0.71 -12.61
C LEU A 188 14.37 -0.75 -13.14
N GLY A 189 14.04 0.04 -14.18
CA GLY A 189 12.70 0.06 -14.75
C GLY A 189 11.64 0.76 -13.89
N LEU A 190 12.08 1.68 -13.02
CA LEU A 190 11.23 2.54 -12.19
C LEU A 190 11.17 3.95 -12.76
N LYS A 191 10.13 4.69 -12.41
CA LYS A 191 10.06 6.15 -12.59
C LYS A 191 10.52 6.87 -11.32
N ALA A 192 10.96 8.12 -11.45
CA ALA A 192 11.60 8.85 -10.37
C ALA A 192 10.96 10.23 -10.11
N ALA A 193 10.46 10.43 -8.89
CA ALA A 193 10.12 11.73 -8.33
C ALA A 193 11.26 12.22 -7.42
N ILE A 194 12.09 13.13 -7.90
CA ILE A 194 13.31 13.55 -7.17
C ILE A 194 13.04 14.84 -6.40
N GLY A 195 13.38 14.85 -5.11
CA GLY A 195 13.16 16.00 -4.22
C GLY A 195 14.44 16.77 -3.88
N ALA A 196 14.31 18.08 -3.73
CA ALA A 196 15.28 18.95 -3.07
C ALA A 196 14.81 19.25 -1.64
N TRP A 197 15.64 18.96 -0.65
CA TRP A 197 15.34 19.27 0.75
C TRP A 197 15.63 20.75 1.03
N LEU A 198 14.60 21.52 1.38
CA LEU A 198 14.73 22.94 1.67
C LEU A 198 14.53 23.22 3.16
N SER A 199 15.36 24.11 3.70
CA SER A 199 15.42 24.48 5.12
C SER A 199 15.67 25.99 5.30
N LYS A 200 16.04 26.42 6.51
CA LYS A 200 16.45 27.81 6.79
C LYS A 200 17.84 28.18 6.25
N ASP A 201 18.64 27.18 5.81
CA ASP A 201 19.97 27.41 5.26
C ASP A 201 19.90 27.71 3.75
N PHE A 202 20.03 28.98 3.40
CA PHE A 202 20.00 29.43 2.01
C PHE A 202 21.09 28.80 1.12
N GLN A 203 22.31 28.60 1.65
CA GLN A 203 23.40 28.04 0.85
C GLN A 203 23.16 26.55 0.57
N ALA A 204 22.68 25.81 1.57
CA ALA A 204 22.29 24.42 1.41
C ALA A 204 21.11 24.29 0.41
N ASN A 205 20.10 25.16 0.54
CA ASN A 205 18.96 25.20 -0.38
C ASN A 205 19.39 25.40 -1.83
N GLN A 206 20.29 26.36 -2.09
CA GLN A 206 20.76 26.61 -3.46
C GLN A 206 21.51 25.40 -4.03
N LYS A 207 22.30 24.69 -3.22
CA LYS A 207 22.99 23.46 -3.63
C LYS A 207 21.98 22.37 -4.03
N GLU A 208 20.94 22.18 -3.23
CA GLU A 208 19.87 21.21 -3.50
C GLU A 208 19.12 21.54 -4.80
N ILE A 209 18.78 22.82 -5.02
CA ILE A 209 18.12 23.29 -6.24
C ILE A 209 19.00 23.13 -7.48
N ASP A 210 20.29 23.48 -7.39
CA ASP A 210 21.23 23.33 -8.49
C ASP A 210 21.39 21.86 -8.90
N ASN A 211 21.45 20.96 -7.92
CA ASN A 211 21.52 19.52 -8.17
C ASN A 211 20.21 18.98 -8.77
N LEU A 212 19.06 19.38 -8.23
CA LEU A 212 17.75 19.01 -8.77
C LEU A 212 17.60 19.43 -10.25
N ILE A 213 18.08 20.64 -10.60
CA ILE A 213 18.09 21.12 -11.98
C ILE A 213 19.02 20.28 -12.87
N LYS A 214 20.20 19.86 -12.36
CA LYS A 214 21.12 18.99 -13.12
C LYS A 214 20.49 17.64 -13.42
N VAL A 215 19.90 16.99 -12.42
CA VAL A 215 19.18 15.71 -12.57
C VAL A 215 18.04 15.85 -13.59
N GLY A 216 17.24 16.92 -13.47
CA GLY A 216 16.17 17.20 -14.43
C GLY A 216 16.66 17.43 -15.86
N LYS A 217 17.79 18.13 -16.05
CA LYS A 217 18.40 18.34 -17.38
C LYS A 217 19.00 17.07 -17.97
N ALA A 218 19.51 16.16 -17.14
CA ALA A 218 20.03 14.87 -17.56
C ALA A 218 18.91 13.90 -18.01
N GLY A 219 17.64 14.22 -17.71
CA GLY A 219 16.51 13.34 -18.00
C GLY A 219 16.38 12.20 -16.99
N GLU A 220 16.99 12.33 -15.82
CA GLU A 220 17.04 11.32 -14.76
C GLU A 220 15.87 11.46 -13.78
N ALA A 221 14.86 12.27 -14.09
CA ALA A 221 13.65 12.44 -13.27
C ALA A 221 12.40 12.55 -14.14
N ASP A 222 11.28 12.06 -13.60
CA ASP A 222 9.94 12.14 -14.19
C ASP A 222 9.06 13.21 -13.51
N LEU A 223 9.40 13.57 -12.27
CA LEU A 223 8.78 14.63 -11.47
C LEU A 223 9.85 15.29 -10.58
N LEU A 224 9.84 16.61 -10.45
CA LEU A 224 10.74 17.34 -9.55
C LEU A 224 9.97 17.95 -8.38
N ILE A 225 10.47 17.74 -7.16
CA ILE A 225 9.84 18.20 -5.92
C ILE A 225 10.74 19.25 -5.27
N VAL A 226 10.23 20.47 -5.13
CA VAL A 226 10.93 21.63 -4.58
C VAL A 226 10.44 21.83 -3.16
N GLY A 227 11.15 21.23 -2.20
CA GLY A 227 10.75 21.24 -0.80
C GLY A 227 9.75 20.14 -0.44
N SER A 228 9.87 19.69 0.81
CA SER A 228 8.90 18.83 1.49
C SER A 228 8.58 19.50 2.83
N GLU A 229 7.31 19.71 3.15
CA GLU A 229 6.83 20.29 4.42
C GLU A 229 7.48 21.64 4.79
N VAL A 230 7.84 22.45 3.80
CA VAL A 230 8.51 23.73 3.99
C VAL A 230 7.59 24.73 4.69
N LEU A 231 6.31 24.77 4.30
CA LEU A 231 5.30 25.61 4.91
C LEU A 231 5.01 25.13 6.33
N HIS A 232 4.84 23.81 6.50
CA HIS A 232 4.57 23.20 7.80
C HIS A 232 5.68 23.47 8.83
N ARG A 233 6.95 23.32 8.42
CA ARG A 233 8.10 23.62 9.29
C ARG A 233 8.37 25.11 9.47
N ASN A 234 7.69 25.97 8.70
CA ASN A 234 7.91 27.41 8.68
C ASN A 234 9.40 27.74 8.47
N ASP A 235 10.01 27.06 7.51
CA ASP A 235 11.44 27.20 7.20
C ASP A 235 11.72 28.43 6.34
N MET A 236 10.78 28.82 5.49
CA MET A 236 10.84 30.04 4.67
C MET A 236 9.44 30.55 4.35
N SER A 237 9.35 31.75 3.80
CA SER A 237 8.09 32.36 3.39
C SER A 237 7.50 31.70 2.14
N GLU A 238 6.19 31.87 1.94
CA GLU A 238 5.49 31.47 0.70
C GLU A 238 6.17 32.03 -0.56
N TYR A 239 6.60 33.30 -0.52
CA TYR A 239 7.24 33.95 -1.67
C TYR A 239 8.58 33.30 -2.03
N GLU A 240 9.42 32.99 -1.03
CA GLU A 240 10.71 32.34 -1.24
C GLU A 240 10.54 30.92 -1.82
N LEU A 241 9.56 30.16 -1.32
CA LEU A 241 9.25 28.83 -1.87
C LEU A 241 8.79 28.93 -3.34
N ILE A 242 7.91 29.88 -3.65
CA ILE A 242 7.43 30.11 -5.03
C ILE A 242 8.58 30.49 -5.96
N ASP A 243 9.56 31.28 -5.50
CA ASP A 243 10.73 31.66 -6.29
C ASP A 243 11.59 30.44 -6.65
N TYR A 244 11.86 29.53 -5.71
CA TYR A 244 12.55 28.28 -6.01
C TYR A 244 11.77 27.38 -6.98
N ILE A 245 10.45 27.27 -6.81
CA ILE A 245 9.59 26.50 -7.74
C ILE A 245 9.71 27.08 -9.16
N ASN A 246 9.64 28.41 -9.30
CA ASN A 246 9.74 29.07 -10.60
C ASN A 246 11.14 28.95 -11.21
N GLN A 247 12.20 29.00 -10.40
CA GLN A 247 13.57 28.78 -10.85
C GLN A 247 13.74 27.40 -11.48
N VAL A 248 13.29 26.34 -10.80
CA VAL A 248 13.40 24.96 -11.32
C VAL A 248 12.56 24.78 -12.59
N LYS A 249 11.32 25.30 -12.61
CA LYS A 249 10.45 25.26 -13.80
C LYS A 249 11.06 25.95 -15.01
N ALA A 250 11.67 27.12 -14.81
CA ALA A 250 12.32 27.85 -15.88
C ALA A 250 13.54 27.10 -16.43
N ALA A 251 14.29 26.42 -15.57
CA ALA A 251 15.48 25.67 -15.95
C ALA A 251 15.18 24.31 -16.60
N VAL A 252 14.05 23.68 -16.28
CA VAL A 252 13.67 22.33 -16.72
C VAL A 252 12.20 22.27 -17.20
N PRO A 253 11.81 23.01 -18.26
CA PRO A 253 10.40 23.23 -18.61
C PRO A 253 9.64 22.00 -19.12
N LYS A 254 10.33 20.89 -19.41
CA LYS A 254 9.73 19.65 -19.91
C LYS A 254 9.24 18.72 -18.79
N ILE A 255 9.74 18.90 -17.57
CA ILE A 255 9.40 18.06 -16.42
C ILE A 255 8.45 18.84 -15.51
N LYS A 256 7.44 18.16 -14.96
CA LYS A 256 6.53 18.79 -14.00
C LYS A 256 7.26 19.08 -12.69
N VAL A 257 6.95 20.22 -12.08
CA VAL A 257 7.51 20.64 -10.80
C VAL A 257 6.39 20.85 -9.79
N THR A 258 6.63 20.46 -8.54
CA THR A 258 5.69 20.62 -7.41
C THR A 258 6.46 20.94 -6.13
N THR A 259 5.75 21.30 -5.06
CA THR A 259 6.21 21.10 -3.66
C THR A 259 5.37 19.98 -3.04
N ALA A 260 5.86 19.34 -1.98
CA ALA A 260 5.07 18.44 -1.14
C ALA A 260 4.83 19.10 0.24
N ASP A 261 3.59 19.13 0.74
CA ASP A 261 3.31 19.70 2.06
C ASP A 261 2.02 19.11 2.65
N VAL A 262 1.72 19.42 3.91
CA VAL A 262 0.50 18.93 4.58
C VAL A 262 -0.75 19.63 4.04
N TYR A 263 -1.88 18.91 4.04
CA TYR A 263 -3.10 19.35 3.36
C TYR A 263 -3.59 20.75 3.77
N TYR A 264 -3.56 21.07 5.07
CA TYR A 264 -4.08 22.34 5.57
C TYR A 264 -3.17 23.52 5.24
N ASP A 265 -1.85 23.31 5.18
CA ASP A 265 -0.92 24.35 4.79
C ASP A 265 -1.04 24.65 3.29
N LEU A 266 -1.20 23.63 2.42
CA LEU A 266 -1.47 23.87 1.00
C LEU A 266 -2.79 24.62 0.76
N VAL A 267 -3.87 24.23 1.45
CA VAL A 267 -5.18 24.89 1.31
C VAL A 267 -5.11 26.35 1.77
N ALA A 268 -4.30 26.66 2.78
CA ALA A 268 -4.08 28.02 3.27
C ALA A 268 -3.23 28.90 2.33
N HIS A 269 -2.45 28.32 1.42
CA HIS A 269 -1.50 29.02 0.54
C HIS A 269 -1.83 28.82 -0.96
N PRO A 270 -2.90 29.47 -1.48
CA PRO A 270 -3.35 29.26 -2.86
C PRO A 270 -2.36 29.73 -3.94
N GLU A 271 -1.43 30.64 -3.64
CA GLU A 271 -0.41 31.05 -4.62
C GLU A 271 0.68 29.98 -4.79
N VAL A 272 1.03 29.23 -3.74
CA VAL A 272 1.88 28.01 -3.86
C VAL A 272 1.20 26.97 -4.76
N ILE A 273 -0.09 26.71 -4.55
CA ILE A 273 -0.89 25.79 -5.40
C ILE A 273 -0.79 26.21 -6.87
N LYS A 274 -0.96 27.51 -7.15
CA LYS A 274 -0.90 28.08 -8.49
C LYS A 274 0.49 27.93 -9.12
N ALA A 275 1.56 28.10 -8.35
CA ALA A 275 2.94 27.97 -8.82
C ALA A 275 3.29 26.55 -9.27
N CYS A 276 2.74 25.51 -8.63
CA CYS A 276 3.03 24.11 -8.94
C CYS A 276 2.36 23.60 -10.23
N ASN A 277 2.92 22.58 -10.89
CA ASN A 277 2.28 21.90 -12.04
C ASN A 277 1.26 20.84 -11.61
N VAL A 278 1.54 20.13 -10.52
CA VAL A 278 0.68 19.16 -9.81
C VAL A 278 0.75 19.50 -8.32
N LEU A 279 -0.08 18.88 -7.48
CA LEU A 279 -0.01 19.04 -6.03
C LEU A 279 0.40 17.71 -5.39
N MET A 280 1.36 17.78 -4.48
CA MET A 280 1.79 16.64 -3.67
C MET A 280 1.41 16.92 -2.22
N VAL A 281 0.61 16.03 -1.63
CA VAL A 281 -0.01 16.25 -0.32
C VAL A 281 0.32 15.14 0.67
N ASN A 282 0.77 15.55 1.86
CA ASN A 282 1.05 14.66 2.98
C ASN A 282 -0.19 14.49 3.86
N TYR A 283 -0.50 13.24 4.21
CA TYR A 283 -1.56 12.88 5.16
C TYR A 283 -1.03 11.86 6.16
N TYR A 284 -1.06 12.20 7.45
CA TYR A 284 -0.63 11.28 8.51
C TYR A 284 -1.70 11.12 9.58
N PRO A 285 -2.69 10.23 9.36
CA PRO A 285 -3.70 9.93 10.36
C PRO A 285 -3.13 9.55 11.74
N TYR A 286 -1.96 8.89 11.77
CA TYR A 286 -1.25 8.56 13.01
C TYR A 286 -0.89 9.81 13.83
N TRP A 287 -0.23 10.81 13.22
CA TRP A 287 0.15 12.06 13.89
C TRP A 287 -1.07 12.89 14.31
N GLU A 288 -2.19 12.76 13.59
CA GLU A 288 -3.46 13.39 13.97
C GLU A 288 -4.20 12.67 15.13
N GLY A 289 -3.69 11.49 15.54
CA GLY A 289 -4.22 10.69 16.63
C GLY A 289 -5.52 9.94 16.27
N ASN A 290 -5.72 9.68 14.98
CA ASN A 290 -6.89 8.99 14.46
C ASN A 290 -6.86 7.52 14.89
N HIS A 291 -8.02 6.94 15.18
CA HIS A 291 -8.11 5.48 15.33
C HIS A 291 -7.88 4.80 13.97
N ILE A 292 -7.23 3.63 13.95
CA ILE A 292 -6.86 2.92 12.72
C ILE A 292 -8.05 2.70 11.76
N ASN A 293 -9.21 2.29 12.28
CA ASN A 293 -10.44 2.10 11.50
C ASN A 293 -11.04 3.38 10.89
N ARG A 294 -10.53 4.56 11.25
CA ARG A 294 -10.96 5.88 10.73
C ARG A 294 -9.89 6.57 9.91
N ALA A 295 -8.69 6.03 9.86
CA ALA A 295 -7.53 6.68 9.25
C ALA A 295 -7.80 7.06 7.79
N ILE A 296 -8.29 6.11 6.99
CA ILE A 296 -8.53 6.31 5.55
C ILE A 296 -9.81 7.11 5.27
N GLY A 297 -10.88 6.95 6.05
CA GLY A 297 -12.06 7.81 5.93
C GLY A 297 -11.74 9.28 6.20
N ASN A 298 -10.96 9.56 7.25
CA ASN A 298 -10.49 10.92 7.53
C ASN A 298 -9.57 11.43 6.42
N LEU A 299 -8.62 10.62 5.94
CA LEU A 299 -7.75 10.96 4.82
C LEU A 299 -8.58 11.30 3.57
N HIS A 300 -9.58 10.47 3.22
CA HIS A 300 -10.46 10.70 2.08
C HIS A 300 -11.19 12.04 2.20
N ALA A 301 -11.76 12.36 3.36
CA ALA A 301 -12.42 13.65 3.59
C ALA A 301 -11.45 14.83 3.40
N ARG A 302 -10.20 14.73 3.88
CA ARG A 302 -9.17 15.76 3.65
C ARG A 302 -8.72 15.81 2.20
N HIS A 303 -8.71 14.68 1.50
CA HIS A 303 -8.39 14.64 0.08
C HIS A 303 -9.45 15.36 -0.75
N GLN A 304 -10.74 15.17 -0.44
CA GLN A 304 -11.84 15.91 -1.08
C GLN A 304 -11.75 17.42 -0.83
N GLU A 305 -11.34 17.84 0.38
CA GLU A 305 -11.07 19.25 0.71
C GLU A 305 -9.96 19.83 -0.19
N VAL A 306 -8.87 19.08 -0.43
CA VAL A 306 -7.81 19.53 -1.34
C VAL A 306 -8.29 19.54 -2.79
N ILE A 307 -9.07 18.55 -3.24
CA ILE A 307 -9.69 18.54 -4.58
C ILE A 307 -10.45 19.84 -4.83
N ALA A 308 -11.30 20.26 -3.89
CA ALA A 308 -12.08 21.49 -4.00
C ALA A 308 -11.21 22.76 -4.11
N ASN A 309 -9.99 22.75 -3.53
CA ASN A 309 -9.06 23.88 -3.53
C ASN A 309 -7.97 23.81 -4.61
N SER A 310 -7.80 22.67 -5.27
CA SER A 310 -6.71 22.37 -6.22
C SER A 310 -6.68 23.21 -7.51
N LYS A 311 -7.78 23.93 -7.80
CA LYS A 311 -8.01 24.63 -9.07
C LYS A 311 -7.88 23.71 -10.29
N GLY A 312 -8.30 22.44 -10.14
CA GLY A 312 -8.28 21.44 -11.21
C GLY A 312 -6.91 20.82 -11.48
N LYS A 313 -5.90 21.11 -10.64
CA LYS A 313 -4.59 20.46 -10.72
C LYS A 313 -4.71 19.01 -10.26
N LYS A 314 -3.94 18.14 -10.89
CA LYS A 314 -3.78 16.76 -10.43
C LYS A 314 -3.17 16.76 -9.03
N ILE A 315 -3.73 15.93 -8.15
CA ILE A 315 -3.24 15.71 -6.79
C ILE A 315 -2.61 14.32 -6.72
N ILE A 316 -1.49 14.23 -6.04
CA ILE A 316 -0.76 13.01 -5.73
C ILE A 316 -0.60 12.98 -4.22
N VAL A 317 -0.96 11.87 -3.56
CA VAL A 317 -0.64 11.69 -2.14
C VAL A 317 0.86 11.46 -2.03
N SER A 318 1.61 12.44 -1.53
CA SER A 318 3.08 12.32 -1.46
C SER A 318 3.53 11.47 -0.29
N GLU A 319 2.80 11.51 0.82
CA GLU A 319 3.10 10.70 1.98
C GLU A 319 1.82 10.29 2.70
N THR A 320 1.81 9.02 3.08
CA THR A 320 1.00 8.52 4.19
C THR A 320 1.59 7.20 4.66
N GLY A 321 1.38 6.87 5.92
CA GLY A 321 1.89 5.63 6.51
C GLY A 321 1.33 5.42 7.91
N TRP A 322 1.76 4.33 8.54
CA TRP A 322 1.47 4.04 9.93
C TRP A 322 2.61 3.22 10.55
N PRO A 323 3.17 3.63 11.69
CA PRO A 323 4.34 2.96 12.27
C PRO A 323 3.98 1.62 12.91
N SER A 324 4.85 0.63 12.74
CA SER A 324 4.64 -0.74 13.25
C SER A 324 5.00 -0.91 14.73
N ALA A 325 5.61 0.09 15.36
CA ALA A 325 5.95 0.15 16.78
C ALA A 325 6.17 1.61 17.22
N GLY A 326 6.30 1.85 18.53
CA GLY A 326 6.50 3.19 19.10
C GLY A 326 5.38 3.60 20.06
N ASP A 327 5.21 4.90 20.25
CA ASP A 327 4.25 5.43 21.22
C ASP A 327 2.85 5.64 20.63
N THR A 328 1.83 5.47 21.47
CA THR A 328 0.44 5.76 21.08
C THR A 328 0.18 7.26 21.10
N ILE A 329 -0.37 7.80 20.00
CA ILE A 329 -0.83 9.19 19.92
C ILE A 329 -2.35 9.20 19.98
N ARG A 330 -2.92 9.58 21.12
CA ARG A 330 -4.39 9.56 21.35
C ARG A 330 -4.97 8.17 21.03
N ASN A 331 -5.71 8.02 19.93
CA ASN A 331 -6.30 6.75 19.50
C ASN A 331 -5.47 6.02 18.43
N ALA A 332 -4.37 6.62 17.96
CA ALA A 332 -3.46 6.04 16.98
C ALA A 332 -2.44 5.15 17.68
N VAL A 333 -2.74 3.85 17.72
CA VAL A 333 -1.87 2.83 18.31
C VAL A 333 -0.92 2.29 17.23
N PRO A 334 0.41 2.42 17.38
CA PRO A 334 1.36 1.78 16.48
C PRO A 334 1.45 0.29 16.79
N SER A 335 1.38 -0.54 15.76
CA SER A 335 1.58 -1.99 15.83
C SER A 335 1.78 -2.54 14.42
N LEU A 336 2.44 -3.69 14.29
CA LEU A 336 2.58 -4.35 12.99
C LEU A 336 1.21 -4.60 12.33
N GLU A 337 0.22 -5.02 13.12
CA GLU A 337 -1.16 -5.23 12.65
C GLU A 337 -1.78 -3.95 12.09
N ASN A 338 -1.69 -2.83 12.82
CA ASN A 338 -2.26 -1.55 12.37
C ASN A 338 -1.50 -0.98 11.17
N ALA A 339 -0.17 -1.16 11.11
CA ALA A 339 0.64 -0.74 9.98
C ALA A 339 0.24 -1.49 8.69
N CYS A 340 0.09 -2.82 8.77
CA CYS A 340 -0.37 -3.64 7.66
C CYS A 340 -1.82 -3.31 7.25
N TYR A 341 -2.72 -3.15 8.22
CA TYR A 341 -4.08 -2.74 7.94
C TYR A 341 -4.14 -1.36 7.26
N HIS A 342 -3.37 -0.39 7.73
CA HIS A 342 -3.30 0.93 7.11
C HIS A 342 -2.78 0.84 5.68
N PHE A 343 -1.71 0.08 5.43
CA PHE A 343 -1.15 -0.09 4.10
C PHE A 343 -2.16 -0.73 3.14
N LEU A 344 -2.80 -1.83 3.54
CA LEU A 344 -3.82 -2.50 2.76
C LEU A 344 -5.02 -1.59 2.49
N ASN A 345 -5.51 -0.90 3.52
CA ASN A 345 -6.67 -0.03 3.40
C ASN A 345 -6.40 1.19 2.51
N PHE A 346 -5.24 1.84 2.68
CA PHE A 346 -4.84 2.96 1.85
C PHE A 346 -4.66 2.58 0.38
N VAL A 347 -4.00 1.45 0.10
CA VAL A 347 -3.81 1.01 -1.30
C VAL A 347 -5.15 0.60 -1.92
N SER A 348 -6.07 0.00 -1.15
CA SER A 348 -7.43 -0.29 -1.61
C SER A 348 -8.19 0.98 -1.98
N TRP A 349 -8.12 1.99 -1.11
CA TRP A 349 -8.69 3.31 -1.34
C TRP A 349 -8.14 3.96 -2.60
N ALA A 350 -6.82 4.05 -2.72
CA ALA A 350 -6.19 4.69 -3.88
C ALA A 350 -6.53 3.97 -5.19
N ARG A 351 -6.62 2.63 -5.18
CA ARG A 351 -7.04 1.83 -6.33
C ARG A 351 -8.49 2.08 -6.71
N ALA A 352 -9.40 2.10 -5.73
CA ALA A 352 -10.82 2.30 -5.96
C ALA A 352 -11.11 3.70 -6.53
N GLU A 353 -10.44 4.73 -6.00
CA GLU A 353 -10.63 6.12 -6.39
C GLU A 353 -9.76 6.55 -7.60
N GLY A 354 -8.78 5.74 -7.98
CA GLY A 354 -7.85 6.05 -9.08
C GLY A 354 -6.82 7.14 -8.73
N PHE A 355 -6.43 7.27 -7.46
CA PHE A 355 -5.45 8.25 -7.01
C PHE A 355 -4.02 7.76 -7.10
N GLU A 356 -3.11 8.66 -7.49
CA GLU A 356 -1.66 8.42 -7.47
C GLU A 356 -1.07 8.74 -6.10
N TYR A 357 -0.07 7.96 -5.69
CA TYR A 357 0.51 8.09 -4.36
C TYR A 357 1.96 7.62 -4.22
N PHE A 358 2.62 8.06 -3.17
CA PHE A 358 3.82 7.44 -2.63
C PHE A 358 3.56 7.03 -1.18
N TYR A 359 3.68 5.73 -0.89
CA TYR A 359 3.48 5.22 0.47
C TYR A 359 4.75 5.46 1.30
N PHE A 360 4.58 5.91 2.54
CA PHE A 360 5.65 6.19 3.49
C PHE A 360 5.77 5.00 4.48
N GLU A 361 6.83 4.21 4.44
CA GLU A 361 7.97 4.29 3.51
C GLU A 361 8.56 2.92 3.14
N ALA A 362 9.59 2.93 2.29
CA ALA A 362 10.26 1.69 1.91
C ALA A 362 10.87 0.97 3.13
N PHE A 363 11.76 1.61 3.88
CA PHE A 363 12.54 0.92 4.91
C PHE A 363 12.39 1.58 6.28
N ASP A 364 12.47 0.78 7.34
CA ASP A 364 12.65 1.31 8.69
C ASP A 364 13.99 2.07 8.79
N GLU A 365 13.93 3.32 9.26
CA GLU A 365 15.08 4.22 9.36
C GLU A 365 15.40 4.59 10.81
N GLN A 366 16.39 3.92 11.42
CA GLN A 366 16.68 4.07 12.85
C GLN A 366 17.02 5.49 13.29
N TRP A 367 17.61 6.31 12.42
CA TRP A 367 18.02 7.68 12.75
C TRP A 367 16.83 8.60 13.09
N LYS A 368 15.63 8.30 12.60
CA LYS A 368 14.42 9.08 12.87
C LYS A 368 13.97 9.03 14.32
N ASP A 369 14.31 8.00 15.07
CA ASP A 369 13.95 7.85 16.49
C ASP A 369 14.34 9.09 17.32
N GLN A 370 15.54 9.63 17.05
CA GLN A 370 16.06 10.81 17.73
C GLN A 370 15.22 12.08 17.50
N TYR A 371 14.48 12.16 16.39
CA TYR A 371 13.77 13.36 15.95
C TYR A 371 12.25 13.24 16.06
N GLU A 372 11.72 12.03 15.87
CA GLU A 372 10.29 11.73 15.81
C GLU A 372 9.81 10.92 17.02
N GLY A 373 10.70 10.47 17.90
CA GLY A 373 10.42 9.49 18.96
C GLY A 373 10.45 8.05 18.44
N PRO A 374 10.17 7.04 19.29
CA PRO A 374 10.43 5.63 18.96
C PRO A 374 9.72 5.14 17.69
N GLN A 375 8.54 5.69 17.38
CA GLN A 375 7.80 5.41 16.14
C GLN A 375 8.56 5.78 14.86
N GLY A 376 9.46 6.76 14.92
CA GLY A 376 10.23 7.24 13.76
C GLY A 376 11.02 6.14 13.08
N ALA A 377 11.49 5.14 13.83
CA ALA A 377 12.27 4.02 13.29
C ALA A 377 11.42 2.90 12.66
N HIS A 378 10.10 3.05 12.55
CA HIS A 378 9.19 1.92 12.32
C HIS A 378 8.14 2.11 11.21
N TRP A 379 8.37 3.00 10.24
CA TRP A 379 7.45 3.30 9.13
C TRP A 379 7.57 2.38 7.91
N GLY A 380 8.64 1.59 7.83
CA GLY A 380 8.99 0.82 6.64
C GLY A 380 8.01 -0.32 6.34
N VAL A 381 7.75 -0.54 5.04
CA VAL A 381 7.18 -1.78 4.51
C VAL A 381 8.17 -2.94 4.67
N TRP A 382 9.45 -2.64 4.50
CA TRP A 382 10.57 -3.50 4.86
C TRP A 382 11.21 -3.01 6.16
N ASP A 383 11.78 -3.94 6.92
CA ASP A 383 12.61 -3.59 8.06
C ASP A 383 13.94 -2.94 7.62
N LYS A 384 14.75 -2.56 8.59
CA LYS A 384 16.04 -1.89 8.35
C LYS A 384 17.03 -2.74 7.56
N TYR A 385 16.90 -4.06 7.61
CA TYR A 385 17.74 -5.03 6.87
C TYR A 385 17.19 -5.36 5.49
N GLY A 386 16.08 -4.74 5.09
CA GLY A 386 15.44 -4.97 3.80
C GLY A 386 14.61 -6.25 3.75
N GLN A 387 14.20 -6.80 4.90
CA GLN A 387 13.25 -7.92 4.96
C GLN A 387 11.82 -7.38 5.03
N MET A 388 10.93 -7.87 4.16
CA MET A 388 9.54 -7.41 4.15
C MET A 388 8.85 -7.80 5.45
N LYS A 389 8.14 -6.85 6.08
CA LYS A 389 7.32 -7.17 7.25
C LYS A 389 6.15 -8.07 6.84
N THR A 390 5.93 -9.15 7.59
CA THR A 390 5.16 -10.33 7.15
C THR A 390 3.80 -10.04 6.52
N CYS A 391 2.98 -9.18 7.14
CA CYS A 391 1.64 -8.86 6.62
C CYS A 391 1.60 -7.75 5.55
N MET A 392 2.72 -7.13 5.21
CA MET A 392 2.78 -6.17 4.11
C MET A 392 2.67 -6.84 2.74
N LEU A 393 3.02 -8.14 2.66
CA LEU A 393 2.96 -8.94 1.44
C LEU A 393 1.54 -9.00 0.85
N ASP A 394 0.51 -8.85 1.67
CA ASP A 394 -0.88 -8.90 1.24
C ASP A 394 -1.20 -7.87 0.16
N VAL A 395 -0.64 -6.66 0.28
CA VAL A 395 -0.78 -5.63 -0.75
C VAL A 395 -0.15 -6.06 -2.07
N PHE A 396 1.03 -6.68 -2.02
CA PHE A 396 1.76 -7.12 -3.22
C PHE A 396 1.21 -8.42 -3.81
N LYS A 397 0.42 -9.19 -3.05
CA LYS A 397 -0.48 -10.20 -3.59
C LYS A 397 -1.65 -9.60 -4.38
N GLY A 398 -1.86 -8.28 -4.25
CA GLY A 398 -2.95 -7.56 -4.88
C GLY A 398 -4.24 -7.53 -4.05
N LEU A 399 -4.18 -7.89 -2.75
CA LEU A 399 -5.35 -7.89 -1.87
C LEU A 399 -5.92 -6.49 -1.73
N THR A 400 -7.23 -6.46 -1.49
CA THR A 400 -7.96 -5.23 -1.17
C THR A 400 -8.88 -5.48 0.01
N THR A 401 -9.19 -4.44 0.76
CA THR A 401 -10.28 -4.42 1.73
C THR A 401 -11.52 -3.76 1.12
N GLU A 402 -12.67 -4.05 1.73
CA GLU A 402 -13.90 -3.31 1.44
C GLU A 402 -13.76 -1.83 1.80
N ASP A 403 -14.43 -0.99 1.02
CA ASP A 403 -14.52 0.45 1.27
C ASP A 403 -15.11 0.74 2.66
N ASN A 404 -14.30 1.41 3.47
CA ASN A 404 -14.62 1.96 4.78
C ASN A 404 -14.34 3.49 4.87
N TRP A 405 -14.16 4.13 3.71
CA TRP A 405 -13.83 5.54 3.58
C TRP A 405 -14.96 6.38 2.99
N THR A 406 -15.97 5.75 2.38
CA THR A 406 -17.25 6.38 2.06
C THR A 406 -18.36 5.85 2.97
N CYS A 407 -19.24 6.74 3.42
CA CYS A 407 -20.42 6.32 4.15
C CYS A 407 -21.50 5.87 3.17
N LYS A 408 -21.56 4.56 2.90
CA LYS A 408 -22.47 3.95 1.92
C LYS A 408 -23.94 4.05 2.29
N GLU A 409 -24.24 4.16 3.58
CA GLU A 409 -25.62 4.24 4.09
C GLU A 409 -25.73 5.26 5.23
N LYS A 410 -26.96 5.76 5.44
CA LYS A 410 -27.29 6.50 6.66
C LYS A 410 -27.36 5.52 7.82
N PRO A 411 -26.64 5.75 8.94
CA PRO A 411 -26.81 4.96 10.14
C PRO A 411 -28.30 4.90 10.55
N GLY A 412 -28.88 3.72 10.68
CA GLY A 412 -30.31 3.54 10.98
C GLY A 412 -31.28 3.75 9.79
N GLY A 413 -30.77 3.95 8.57
CA GLY A 413 -31.57 4.11 7.36
C GLY A 413 -32.30 5.46 7.25
N PRO A 414 -33.25 5.60 6.32
CA PRO A 414 -34.07 6.81 6.19
C PRO A 414 -34.86 7.10 7.47
N GLY A 415 -34.90 8.36 7.90
CA GLY A 415 -35.62 8.75 9.11
C GLY A 415 -35.40 10.22 9.45
N LYS A 416 -35.87 10.64 10.63
CA LYS A 416 -35.60 11.97 11.16
C LYS A 416 -34.23 11.97 11.86
N PRO A 417 -33.36 12.98 11.64
CA PRO A 417 -32.07 13.05 12.31
C PRO A 417 -32.17 12.84 13.82
N GLU A 418 -31.29 12.01 14.37
CA GLU A 418 -31.22 11.73 15.81
C GLU A 418 -29.76 11.81 16.27
N ILE A 419 -29.54 12.30 17.49
CA ILE A 419 -28.26 12.23 18.19
C ILE A 419 -28.50 11.83 19.64
N LYS A 420 -27.65 10.95 20.17
CA LYS A 420 -27.66 10.55 21.59
C LYS A 420 -26.26 10.37 22.12
N PHE A 421 -26.10 10.55 23.44
CA PHE A 421 -24.89 10.09 24.12
C PHE A 421 -24.97 8.57 24.33
N THR A 422 -23.89 7.88 24.01
CA THR A 422 -23.70 6.45 24.30
C THR A 422 -22.82 6.25 25.53
N TYR A 423 -21.99 7.25 25.84
CA TYR A 423 -21.20 7.30 27.06
C TYR A 423 -20.97 8.75 27.47
N VAL A 424 -21.27 9.06 28.73
CA VAL A 424 -20.99 10.36 29.35
C VAL A 424 -19.93 10.11 30.43
N PRO A 425 -18.72 10.69 30.32
CA PRO A 425 -17.64 10.42 31.26
C PRO A 425 -17.99 10.94 32.66
N PRO A 426 -17.60 10.22 33.73
CA PRO A 426 -17.80 10.65 35.11
C PRO A 426 -17.30 12.07 35.38
N TYR A 427 -17.91 12.75 36.36
CA TYR A 427 -17.40 14.04 36.80
C TYR A 427 -15.94 13.92 37.27
N ASN A 428 -15.10 14.88 36.90
CA ASN A 428 -13.66 14.91 37.16
C ASN A 428 -12.84 13.78 36.48
N SER A 429 -13.42 13.07 35.50
CA SER A 429 -12.69 12.14 34.62
C SER A 429 -12.09 12.84 33.39
N TYR A 430 -10.98 12.30 32.89
CA TYR A 430 -10.30 12.71 31.65
C TYR A 430 -10.72 11.87 30.43
N GLU A 431 -11.79 11.10 30.55
CA GLU A 431 -12.29 10.26 29.46
C GLU A 431 -13.10 11.04 28.42
N ASN A 432 -13.13 10.52 27.19
CA ASN A 432 -13.86 11.12 26.08
C ASN A 432 -15.38 10.90 26.18
N LEU A 433 -16.14 11.90 25.74
CA LEU A 433 -17.57 11.79 25.49
C LEU A 433 -17.81 10.95 24.23
N ARG A 434 -18.81 10.06 24.25
CA ARG A 434 -19.19 9.26 23.07
C ARG A 434 -20.67 9.38 22.79
N GLY A 435 -21.02 9.36 21.52
CA GLY A 435 -22.41 9.33 21.10
C GLY A 435 -22.63 8.60 19.80
N ARG A 436 -23.88 8.60 19.39
CA ARG A 436 -24.33 8.04 18.12
C ARG A 436 -25.33 8.97 17.45
N VAL A 437 -25.21 9.06 16.13
CA VAL A 437 -26.07 9.80 15.22
C VAL A 437 -26.76 8.80 14.29
N LEU A 438 -28.03 9.05 13.97
CA LEU A 438 -28.82 8.24 13.04
C LEU A 438 -29.51 9.13 12.00
N HIS A 439 -29.89 8.51 10.88
CA HIS A 439 -30.74 9.05 9.82
C HIS A 439 -30.21 10.26 9.05
N VAL A 440 -28.91 10.51 9.14
CA VAL A 440 -28.18 11.49 8.32
C VAL A 440 -27.01 10.81 7.62
N TRP A 441 -26.51 11.43 6.56
CA TRP A 441 -25.23 11.05 5.96
C TRP A 441 -24.11 11.59 6.86
N PRO A 442 -23.24 10.74 7.44
CA PRO A 442 -22.20 11.20 8.35
C PRO A 442 -21.26 12.24 7.74
N ASP A 443 -21.01 12.18 6.42
CA ASP A 443 -20.16 13.14 5.71
C ASP A 443 -20.76 14.55 5.63
N GLU A 444 -22.10 14.67 5.58
CA GLU A 444 -22.82 15.94 5.49
C GLU A 444 -23.00 16.66 6.84
N TYR A 445 -22.70 15.99 7.96
CA TYR A 445 -22.98 16.50 9.30
C TYR A 445 -21.78 16.36 10.24
N ARG A 446 -21.78 17.17 11.31
CA ARG A 446 -20.78 17.13 12.40
C ARG A 446 -21.47 17.34 13.74
N VAL A 447 -20.77 17.05 14.83
CA VAL A 447 -21.26 17.29 16.19
C VAL A 447 -20.51 18.47 16.81
N ALA A 448 -21.22 19.56 17.09
CA ALA A 448 -20.70 20.67 17.89
C ALA A 448 -20.96 20.38 19.37
N VAL A 449 -19.89 20.22 20.16
CA VAL A 449 -19.99 19.90 21.59
C VAL A 449 -19.65 21.14 22.42
N TYR A 450 -20.46 21.39 23.45
CA TYR A 450 -20.26 22.46 24.41
C TYR A 450 -20.32 21.93 25.83
N ILE A 451 -19.42 22.40 26.68
CA ILE A 451 -19.39 22.07 28.10
C ILE A 451 -19.59 23.32 28.95
N TYR A 452 -20.28 23.16 30.08
CA TYR A 452 -20.45 24.21 31.07
C TYR A 452 -19.61 23.92 32.31
N VAL A 453 -18.72 24.83 32.64
CA VAL A 453 -17.71 24.74 33.71
C VAL A 453 -17.74 26.09 34.46
N TYR A 454 -17.71 26.12 35.79
CA TYR A 454 -17.57 27.36 36.60
C TYR A 454 -18.27 28.68 36.11
N GLY A 455 -19.50 28.61 35.58
CA GLY A 455 -20.25 29.82 35.21
C GLY A 455 -20.34 30.13 33.71
N GLY A 456 -19.59 29.43 32.85
CA GLY A 456 -19.52 29.74 31.42
C GLY A 456 -19.60 28.51 30.51
N TRP A 457 -19.70 28.73 29.20
CA TRP A 457 -19.65 27.66 28.20
C TRP A 457 -18.36 27.71 27.36
N TRP A 458 -17.88 26.53 26.97
CA TRP A 458 -16.75 26.35 26.05
C TRP A 458 -17.07 25.30 25.01
N ASN A 459 -16.56 25.48 23.78
CA ASN A 459 -16.67 24.50 22.71
C ASN A 459 -15.59 23.41 22.82
N LYS A 460 -15.88 22.25 22.22
CA LYS A 460 -15.03 21.06 22.19
C LYS A 460 -15.02 20.39 20.81
N PRO A 461 -13.93 19.68 20.44
CA PRO A 461 -12.77 19.40 21.27
C PRO A 461 -11.81 20.58 21.41
N TYR A 462 -11.65 21.42 20.37
CA TYR A 462 -10.71 22.54 20.41
C TYR A 462 -11.35 23.85 19.95
N TRP A 463 -10.78 24.98 20.39
CA TRP A 463 -11.17 26.32 19.94
C TRP A 463 -11.15 26.43 18.41
N ASN A 464 -10.03 26.07 17.80
CA ASN A 464 -9.76 26.20 16.37
C ASN A 464 -10.28 25.02 15.53
N LYS A 465 -10.79 23.97 16.16
CA LYS A 465 -11.45 22.81 15.52
C LYS A 465 -12.67 22.40 16.36
N PRO A 466 -13.77 23.18 16.30
CA PRO A 466 -14.91 23.06 17.22
C PRO A 466 -15.95 21.98 16.82
N LEU A 467 -15.68 21.22 15.76
CA LEU A 467 -16.60 20.20 15.23
C LEU A 467 -15.98 18.81 15.36
N THR A 468 -16.77 17.89 15.89
CA THR A 468 -16.44 16.46 15.99
C THR A 468 -16.97 15.72 14.77
N ALA A 469 -16.13 14.90 14.15
CA ALA A 469 -16.50 14.04 13.03
C ALA A 469 -17.48 12.93 13.45
N ILE A 470 -18.28 12.46 12.50
CA ILE A 470 -19.20 11.35 12.67
C ILE A 470 -18.72 10.22 11.78
N ASP A 471 -18.66 9.05 12.36
CA ASP A 471 -18.26 7.82 11.69
C ASP A 471 -19.36 7.28 10.79
N CYS A 472 -19.01 6.45 9.80
CA CYS A 472 -20.00 5.86 8.88
C CYS A 472 -21.02 4.92 9.55
N ASP A 473 -20.76 4.41 10.74
CA ASP A 473 -21.71 3.64 11.56
C ASP A 473 -22.58 4.53 12.49
N GLY A 474 -22.36 5.85 12.41
CA GLY A 474 -23.01 6.89 13.17
C GLY A 474 -22.34 7.22 14.50
N ASN A 475 -21.28 6.49 14.90
CA ASN A 475 -20.62 6.76 16.17
C ASN A 475 -19.78 8.06 16.09
N TRP A 476 -19.57 8.69 17.24
CA TRP A 476 -18.68 9.85 17.34
C TRP A 476 -18.07 9.92 18.73
N VAL A 477 -16.85 10.46 18.80
CA VAL A 477 -16.07 10.59 20.04
C VAL A 477 -15.51 12.01 20.12
N CYS A 478 -15.79 12.68 21.22
CA CYS A 478 -15.32 14.04 21.48
C CYS A 478 -14.48 14.06 22.77
N ASP A 479 -13.22 14.49 22.66
CA ASP A 479 -12.45 14.88 23.84
C ASP A 479 -13.04 16.17 24.40
N ILE A 480 -13.57 16.10 25.62
CA ILE A 480 -14.15 17.24 26.31
C ILE A 480 -13.23 17.81 27.38
N THR A 481 -11.97 17.34 27.46
CA THR A 481 -11.05 17.57 28.58
C THR A 481 -9.78 18.34 28.19
N THR A 482 -9.83 18.99 27.03
CA THR A 482 -8.71 19.66 26.36
C THR A 482 -8.20 20.94 27.04
N GLY A 483 -8.84 21.38 28.12
CA GLY A 483 -8.51 22.59 28.89
C GLY A 483 -8.57 22.34 30.40
N GLY A 484 -7.74 23.07 31.14
CA GLY A 484 -7.25 22.72 32.48
C GLY A 484 -8.26 22.18 33.50
N ILE A 485 -9.49 22.71 33.55
CA ILE A 485 -10.53 22.30 34.54
C ILE A 485 -11.79 21.73 33.90
N ASP A 486 -11.74 21.44 32.60
CA ASP A 486 -12.87 20.89 31.85
C ASP A 486 -13.42 19.56 32.40
N PRO A 487 -12.61 18.66 33.00
CA PRO A 487 -13.13 17.50 33.70
C PRO A 487 -14.21 17.82 34.74
N ARG A 488 -14.33 19.08 35.19
CA ARG A 488 -15.35 19.56 36.14
C ARG A 488 -16.60 20.18 35.49
N ALA A 489 -16.83 19.96 34.20
CA ALA A 489 -18.06 20.40 33.56
C ALA A 489 -19.33 19.85 34.24
N THR A 490 -20.33 20.66 34.49
CA THR A 490 -21.61 20.20 35.08
C THR A 490 -22.71 20.02 34.04
N ARG A 491 -22.52 20.54 32.82
CA ARG A 491 -23.45 20.32 31.70
C ARG A 491 -22.68 20.08 30.41
N ILE A 492 -23.25 19.24 29.56
CA ILE A 492 -22.71 18.92 28.23
C ILE A 492 -23.86 18.94 27.24
N ASN A 493 -23.70 19.72 26.17
CA ASN A 493 -24.64 19.79 25.05
C ASN A 493 -23.93 19.38 23.77
N ALA A 494 -24.59 18.56 22.95
CA ALA A 494 -24.12 18.18 21.62
C ALA A 494 -25.19 18.50 20.59
N TYR A 495 -24.77 19.16 19.52
CA TYR A 495 -25.64 19.61 18.43
C TYR A 495 -25.20 18.98 17.12
N LEU A 496 -26.12 18.31 16.44
CA LEU A 496 -25.91 17.78 15.10
C LEU A 496 -26.17 18.88 14.08
N VAL A 497 -25.11 19.33 13.41
CA VAL A 497 -25.10 20.49 12.51
C VAL A 497 -24.53 20.10 11.15
N SER A 498 -24.81 20.90 10.12
CA SER A 498 -24.18 20.74 8.81
C SER A 498 -22.65 20.76 8.93
N ALA A 499 -21.95 19.94 8.14
CA ALA A 499 -20.49 19.90 8.15
C ALA A 499 -19.83 21.22 7.77
N ASN A 500 -20.54 22.10 7.04
CA ASN A 500 -20.08 23.43 6.64
C ASN A 500 -20.48 24.55 7.62
N TYR A 501 -21.12 24.21 8.73
CA TYR A 501 -21.53 25.19 9.72
C TYR A 501 -20.34 25.65 10.57
N ASN A 502 -20.21 26.95 10.79
CA ASN A 502 -19.23 27.51 11.72
C ASN A 502 -19.90 27.75 13.09
N PRO A 503 -19.72 26.85 14.08
CA PRO A 503 -20.34 27.02 15.37
C PRO A 503 -19.74 28.22 16.14
N PRO A 504 -20.54 28.92 16.96
CA PRO A 504 -20.05 30.00 17.80
C PRO A 504 -18.97 29.48 18.75
N ILE A 505 -17.85 30.19 18.79
CA ILE A 505 -16.74 29.90 19.70
C ILE A 505 -17.03 30.57 21.04
N LEU A 506 -16.93 29.81 22.13
CA LEU A 506 -17.28 30.30 23.46
C LEU A 506 -16.09 30.16 24.41
N SER A 507 -15.91 31.17 25.25
CA SER A 507 -14.77 31.31 26.14
C SER A 507 -15.17 31.65 27.58
N GLY A 508 -16.28 31.05 28.03
CA GLY A 508 -16.94 31.39 29.29
C GLY A 508 -18.25 32.16 29.10
N ASP A 509 -18.69 32.32 27.86
CA ASP A 509 -19.88 33.07 27.46
C ASP A 509 -21.18 32.26 27.65
N SER A 510 -22.34 32.90 27.44
CA SER A 510 -23.63 32.23 27.39
C SER A 510 -23.81 31.42 26.10
N LEU A 511 -24.39 30.23 26.18
CA LEU A 511 -24.69 29.39 25.02
C LEU A 511 -25.81 30.03 24.17
N PRO A 512 -25.57 30.30 22.86
CA PRO A 512 -26.58 30.91 21.99
C PRO A 512 -27.81 30.01 21.81
N GLN A 513 -29.00 30.58 21.96
CA GLN A 513 -30.27 29.84 21.77
C GLN A 513 -30.48 29.38 20.32
N GLU A 514 -29.90 30.08 19.35
CA GLU A 514 -30.00 29.79 17.92
C GLU A 514 -29.41 28.41 17.55
N LEU A 515 -28.50 27.87 18.37
CA LEU A 515 -27.94 26.53 18.16
C LEU A 515 -29.01 25.45 18.08
N GLU A 516 -30.07 25.54 18.89
CA GLU A 516 -31.18 24.58 18.88
C GLU A 516 -32.09 24.73 17.66
N GLN A 517 -32.04 25.88 16.99
CA GLN A 517 -32.83 26.16 15.79
C GLN A 517 -32.08 25.73 14.52
N ILE A 518 -30.74 25.84 14.53
CA ILE A 518 -29.88 25.48 13.40
C ILE A 518 -29.59 23.97 13.39
N ALA A 519 -29.44 23.35 14.56
CA ALA A 519 -29.14 21.92 14.65
C ALA A 519 -30.34 21.08 14.18
N VAL A 520 -30.06 20.04 13.41
CA VAL A 520 -31.10 19.10 12.95
C VAL A 520 -31.52 18.10 14.04
N ALA A 521 -30.66 17.92 15.05
CA ALA A 521 -30.92 17.17 16.28
C ALA A 521 -29.95 17.63 17.39
N TRP A 522 -30.31 17.45 18.65
CA TRP A 522 -29.42 17.76 19.77
C TRP A 522 -29.71 16.92 21.01
N VAL A 523 -28.71 16.78 21.88
CA VAL A 523 -28.81 16.04 23.15
C VAL A 523 -28.06 16.81 24.24
N LYS A 524 -28.59 16.76 25.46
CA LYS A 524 -28.03 17.46 26.63
C LYS A 524 -27.98 16.53 27.82
N VAL A 525 -26.98 16.70 28.68
CA VAL A 525 -26.86 15.97 29.94
C VAL A 525 -26.32 16.90 31.02
N GLN A 526 -26.83 16.71 32.24
CA GLN A 526 -26.28 17.31 33.44
C GLN A 526 -25.41 16.27 34.15
N ARG A 527 -24.19 16.64 34.51
CA ARG A 527 -23.32 15.86 35.38
C ARG A 527 -23.43 16.42 36.79
N ASN A 528 -23.68 15.54 37.75
CA ASN A 528 -23.67 15.91 39.14
C ASN A 528 -22.23 15.83 39.65
N PRO A 529 -21.68 16.91 40.25
CA PRO A 529 -20.55 16.76 41.16
C PRO A 529 -21.00 15.83 42.29
N GLU A 530 -20.25 14.77 42.54
CA GLU A 530 -20.48 13.92 43.73
C GLU A 530 -20.38 14.73 45.02
#